data_AF-A0A941FFN2-F1
#
_entry.id   AF-A0A941FFN2-F1
#
_cell.length_a   1.000
_cell.length_b   1.000
_cell.length_c   1.000
_cell.angle_alpha   90.00
_cell.angle_beta   90.00
_cell.angle_gamma   90.00
#
_symmetry.space_group_name_H-M   'P 1'
#
loop_
_entity.id
_entity.type
_entity.pdbx_description
1 polymer ?
#
loop_
_entity_poly.entity_id
_entity_poly.type
_entity_poly.pdbx_seq_one_letter_code
_entity_poly.pdbx_strand_id
1 'polypeptide(L)' 'MGKVSCEIIKDMLPLYYDSVCSDDSKRMVEEHLSECNNCKVEFKKFKMKFIFRKSIIENRTDSNVIKIYLLRGKDCG' A
#
# COMPACT_ATOMS: atom_id res chain seq x y z
N MET A 1 -10.92 -6.08 -20.79
CA MET A 1 -10.31 -6.53 -19.51
C MET A 1 -11.33 -6.35 -18.40
N GLY A 2 -11.55 -7.39 -17.59
CA GLY A 2 -12.50 -7.32 -16.48
C GLY A 2 -12.07 -6.25 -15.48
N LYS A 3 -13.02 -5.43 -15.01
CA LYS A 3 -12.74 -4.44 -13.97
C LYS A 3 -12.18 -5.15 -12.74
N VAL A 4 -10.98 -4.80 -12.33
CA VAL A 4 -10.38 -5.30 -11.09
C VAL A 4 -11.22 -4.82 -9.92
N SER A 5 -11.48 -5.71 -8.95
CA SER A 5 -12.31 -5.38 -7.81
C SER A 5 -11.60 -4.41 -6.86
N CYS A 6 -12.36 -3.57 -6.18
CA CYS A 6 -11.81 -2.63 -5.21
C CYS A 6 -11.03 -3.32 -4.08
N GLU A 7 -11.40 -4.55 -3.72
CA GLU A 7 -10.72 -5.31 -2.67
C GLU A 7 -9.29 -5.70 -3.08
N ILE A 8 -9.11 -6.18 -4.31
CA ILE A 8 -7.76 -6.47 -4.85
C ILE A 8 -6.92 -5.20 -4.87
N ILE A 9 -7.52 -4.07 -5.27
CA ILE A 9 -6.81 -2.79 -5.30
C ILE A 9 -6.39 -2.35 -3.90
N LYS A 10 -7.28 -2.47 -2.90
CA LYS A 10 -6.97 -2.15 -1.50
C LYS A 10 -5.82 -3.00 -0.95
N ASP A 11 -5.78 -4.29 -1.29
CA ASP A 11 -4.70 -5.20 -0.90
C ASP A 11 -3.36 -4.84 -1.58
N MET A 12 -3.42 -4.25 -2.78
CA MET A 12 -2.25 -3.82 -3.55
C MET A 12 -1.76 -2.40 -3.21
N LEU A 13 -2.61 -1.49 -2.71
CA LEU A 13 -2.22 -0.13 -2.30
C LEU A 13 -0.93 -0.07 -1.46
N PRO A 14 -0.72 -1.00 -0.50
CA PRO A 14 0.48 -1.02 0.30
C PRO A 14 1.74 -1.25 -0.56
N LEU A 15 1.72 -2.26 -1.42
CA LEU A 15 2.83 -2.61 -2.31
C LEU A 15 3.05 -1.54 -3.39
N TYR A 16 1.96 -0.93 -3.88
CA TYR A 16 1.99 0.15 -4.85
C TYR A 16 2.66 1.40 -4.25
N TYR A 17 2.31 1.76 -3.01
CA TYR A 17 2.92 2.87 -2.30
C TYR A 17 4.43 2.69 -2.09
N ASP A 18 4.86 1.48 -1.72
CA ASP A 18 6.27 1.13 -1.54
C ASP A 18 7.02 0.93 -2.87
N SER A 19 6.32 1.04 -4.01
CA SER A 19 6.87 0.87 -5.37
C SER A 19 7.56 -0.49 -5.60
N VAL A 20 7.18 -1.52 -4.84
CA VAL A 20 7.76 -2.89 -4.94
C VAL A 20 6.97 -3.82 -5.87
N CYS A 21 5.91 -3.32 -6.51
CA CYS A 21 5.12 -4.05 -7.49
C CYS A 21 5.79 -4.08 -8.87
N SER A 22 5.47 -5.08 -9.69
CA SER A 22 5.78 -5.04 -11.13
C SER A 22 5.06 -3.88 -11.83
N ASP A 23 5.59 -3.43 -12.96
CA ASP A 23 5.00 -2.32 -13.70
C ASP A 23 3.59 -2.63 -14.23
N ASP A 24 3.32 -3.89 -14.59
CA ASP A 24 1.96 -4.35 -14.92
C ASP A 24 0.98 -4.17 -13.76
N SER A 25 1.42 -4.48 -12.55
CA SER A 25 0.60 -4.33 -11.34
C SER A 25 0.40 -2.86 -10.98
N LYS A 26 1.42 -2.01 -11.19
CA LYS A 26 1.28 -0.55 -11.03
C LYS A 26 0.24 0.00 -11.99
N ARG A 27 0.33 -0.35 -13.28
CA ARG A 27 -0.59 0.12 -14.32
C ARG A 27 -2.03 -0.28 -14.00
N MET A 28 -2.24 -1.51 -13.54
CA MET A 28 -3.55 -1.99 -13.08
C MET A 28 -4.12 -1.12 -11.95
N VAL A 29 -3.30 -0.80 -10.95
CA VAL A 29 -3.71 0.05 -9.81
C VAL A 29 -4.00 1.47 -10.28
N GLU A 30 -3.16 2.05 -11.15
CA GLU A 30 -3.35 3.39 -11.71
C GLU A 30 -4.63 3.49 -12.54
N GLU A 31 -4.87 2.53 -13.43
CA GLU A 31 -6.08 2.43 -14.25
C GLU A 31 -7.32 2.40 -13.34
N HIS A 32 -7.36 1.52 -12.33
CA HIS A 32 -8.49 1.46 -11.41
C HIS A 32 -8.63 2.72 -10.56
N LEU A 33 -7.52 3.26 -10.05
CA LEU A 33 -7.54 4.49 -9.29
C LEU A 33 -8.05 5.64 -10.15
N SER A 34 -7.81 5.68 -11.46
CA SER A 34 -8.31 6.75 -12.34
C SER A 34 -9.85 6.78 -12.39
N GLU A 35 -10.49 5.60 -12.38
CA GLU A 35 -11.94 5.42 -12.54
C GLU A 35 -12.70 5.35 -11.21
N CYS A 36 -12.08 4.87 -10.13
CA CYS A 36 -12.77 4.58 -8.87
C CYS A 36 -12.47 5.62 -7.78
N ASN A 37 -13.40 6.55 -7.55
CA ASN A 37 -13.24 7.59 -6.53
C ASN A 37 -13.11 7.01 -5.10
N ASN A 38 -13.78 5.90 -4.80
CA ASN A 38 -13.67 5.26 -3.49
C ASN A 38 -12.23 4.79 -3.20
N CYS A 39 -11.60 4.12 -4.18
CA CYS A 39 -10.21 3.69 -4.05
C CYS A 39 -9.23 4.88 -4.00
N LYS A 40 -9.50 6.00 -4.71
CA LYS A 40 -8.71 7.25 -4.55
C LYS A 40 -8.74 7.75 -3.10
N VAL A 41 -9.92 7.76 -2.47
CA VAL A 41 -10.09 8.20 -1.09
C VAL A 41 -9.38 7.26 -0.12
N GLU A 42 -9.52 5.95 -0.30
CA GLU A 42 -8.82 4.95 0.52
C GLU A 42 -7.29 5.06 0.38
N PHE A 43 -6.78 5.28 -0.83
CA PHE A 43 -5.34 5.50 -1.04
C PHE A 43 -4.83 6.78 -0.35
N LYS A 44 -5.60 7.88 -0.38
CA LYS A 44 -5.26 9.08 0.37
C LYS A 44 -5.25 8.84 1.89
N LYS A 45 -6.25 8.13 2.42
CA LYS A 45 -6.29 7.74 3.85
C LYS A 45 -5.10 6.86 4.23
N PHE A 46 -4.78 5.89 3.38
CA PHE A 46 -3.60 5.04 3.53
C PHE A 46 -2.33 5.88 3.59
N LYS A 47 -2.11 6.76 2.61
CA LYS A 47 -0.95 7.67 2.57
C LYS A 47 -0.84 8.54 3.82
N MET A 48 -1.96 9.10 4.30
CA MET A 48 -1.99 9.90 5.54
C MET A 48 -1.62 9.08 6.78
N LYS A 49 -2.16 7.86 6.91
CA LYS A 49 -1.83 6.95 8.01
C LYS A 49 -0.34 6.61 8.03
N PHE A 50 0.28 6.43 6.86
CA PHE A 50 1.70 6.10 6.73
C PHE A 50 2.61 7.31 6.99
N ILE A 51 2.26 8.50 6.49
CA ILE A 51 2.99 9.75 6.78
C ILE A 51 3.02 10.01 8.29
N PHE A 52 1.85 9.92 8.95
CA PHE A 52 1.76 10.13 10.39
C PHE A 52 2.63 9.13 11.18
N ARG A 53 2.66 7.87 10.74
CA ARG A 53 3.47 6.84 11.39
C ARG A 53 4.97 7.08 11.18
N LYS A 54 5.38 7.53 9.99
CA LYS A 54 6.79 7.85 9.69
C LYS A 54 7.33 8.98 10.56
N SER A 55 6.57 10.05 10.75
CA SER A 55 6.98 11.19 11.60
C SER A 55 7.16 10.83 13.08
N ILE A 56 6.47 9.79 13.58
CA ILE A 56 6.63 9.31 14.97
C ILE A 56 7.89 8.45 15.13
N ILE A 57 8.39 7.82 14.04
CA ILE A 57 9.49 6.86 14.09
C ILE A 57 10.87 7.52 13.95
N GLU A 58 10.98 8.65 13.24
CA GLU A 58 12.27 9.33 12.97
C GLU A 58 12.95 9.98 14.20
N ASN A 59 12.35 9.93 15.40
CA ASN A 59 12.92 10.50 16.64
C ASN A 59 13.55 9.46 17.60
N ARG A 60 13.73 8.20 17.21
CA ARG A 60 14.59 7.26 17.96
C ARG A 60 15.60 6.60 17.03
N THR A 61 16.84 7.06 17.14
CA THR A 61 18.04 6.33 16.72
C THR A 61 18.15 5.08 17.57
N ASP A 62 17.60 3.96 17.10
CA ASP A 62 18.03 2.63 17.49
C ASP A 62 17.55 1.66 16.43
N SER A 63 18.47 0.86 15.89
CA SER A 63 18.17 -0.35 15.14
C SER A 63 17.00 -1.07 15.82
N ASN A 64 15.84 -1.17 15.14
CA ASN A 64 14.61 -1.94 15.49
C ASN A 64 13.27 -1.16 15.57
N VAL A 65 12.98 -0.23 14.67
CA VAL A 65 11.60 0.27 14.50
C VAL A 65 11.02 -0.02 13.11
N ILE A 66 10.49 -1.24 13.01
CA ILE A 66 9.33 -1.69 12.22
C ILE A 66 9.37 -1.40 10.71
N LYS A 67 9.84 -2.40 9.97
CA LYS A 67 9.46 -2.65 8.58
C LYS A 67 7.94 -2.86 8.52
N ILE A 68 7.17 -1.84 8.11
CA ILE A 68 5.72 -1.93 7.90
C ILE A 68 5.39 -2.72 6.61
N TYR A 69 6.21 -3.72 6.28
CA TYR A 69 5.94 -4.80 5.32
C TYR A 69 6.62 -6.12 5.69
N LEU A 70 6.83 -6.45 6.97
CA LEU A 70 7.18 -7.83 7.31
C LEU A 70 6.54 -8.27 8.62
N LEU A 71 5.23 -8.49 8.65
CA LEU A 71 4.61 -9.56 9.45
C LEU A 71 3.17 -9.77 8.95
N ARG A 72 3.03 -10.40 7.78
CA ARG A 72 1.82 -11.17 7.45
C ARG A 72 2.22 -12.26 6.45
N GLY A 73 2.37 -13.49 6.98
CA GLY A 73 2.34 -14.72 6.19
C GLY A 73 3.69 -15.38 5.87
N LYS A 74 4.37 -15.93 6.88
CA LYS A 74 5.05 -17.22 6.72
C LYS A 74 4.22 -18.27 7.47
N ASP A 75 3.03 -18.52 6.96
CA ASP A 75 2.20 -19.68 7.31
C ASP A 75 1.53 -20.17 6.02
N CYS A 76 2.36 -20.72 5.14
CA CYS A 76 1.93 -21.60 4.05
C CYS A 76 2.96 -22.74 4.04
N GLY A 77 2.56 -23.90 4.55
CA GLY A 77 3.36 -25.13 4.62
C GLY A 77 3.81 -25.47 6.02
#